data_AF-A0A8B8QHI5-F1
#
_entry.id   AF-A0A8B8QHI5-F1
#
_cell.length_a   1.000
_cell.length_b   1.000
_cell.length_c   1.000
_cell.angle_alpha   90.00
_cell.angle_beta   90.00
_cell.angle_gamma   90.00
#
_symmetry.space_group_name_H-M   'P 1'
#
loop_
_entity.id
_entity.type
_entity.pdbx_description
1 polymer ?
#
loop_
_entity_poly.entity_id
_entity_poly.type
_entity_poly.pdbx_seq_one_letter_code
_entity_poly.pdbx_strand_id
1 'polypeptide(L)'
;MSNQHSQEVQLLLTAEKRASEKVAEARKRKAKRLKQAKEDALAEIELFKQERQAAFNEYEKEHMGSRGDIAKKIDSDTNEKLQVMAERIDSTKNVILASLIEHVVTNVDPKLHRNKLLEKN
;
A
#
# COMPACT_ATOMS: atom_id res chain seq x y z
N MET A 1 22.61 49.84 -72.15
CA MET A 1 21.43 49.00 -71.92
C MET A 1 21.73 47.66 -71.19
N SER A 2 22.92 47.08 -71.26
CA SER A 2 23.22 45.79 -70.58
C SER A 2 23.47 45.87 -69.06
N ASN A 3 23.96 47.02 -68.56
CA ASN A 3 24.37 47.15 -67.15
C ASN A 3 23.19 47.21 -66.17
N GLN A 4 22.03 47.69 -66.62
CA GLN A 4 20.83 47.85 -65.79
C GLN A 4 20.11 46.51 -65.56
N HIS A 5 20.07 45.66 -66.61
CA HIS A 5 19.54 44.30 -66.52
C HIS A 5 20.34 43.43 -65.53
N SER A 6 21.67 43.57 -65.52
CA SER A 6 22.53 42.85 -64.57
C SER A 6 22.25 43.25 -63.11
N GLN A 7 21.94 44.51 -62.84
CA GLN A 7 21.65 44.98 -61.47
C GLN A 7 20.29 44.50 -60.98
N GLU A 8 19.27 44.48 -61.83
CA GLU A 8 17.94 43.96 -61.50
C GLU A 8 17.97 42.46 -61.17
N VAL A 9 18.71 41.67 -61.95
CA VAL A 9 18.90 40.24 -61.69
C VAL A 9 19.60 40.01 -60.35
N GLN A 10 20.64 40.79 -60.03
CA GLN A 10 21.30 40.69 -58.72
C GLN A 10 20.35 41.05 -57.57
N LEU A 11 19.50 42.07 -57.74
CA LEU A 11 18.52 42.44 -56.72
C LEU A 11 17.53 41.31 -56.47
N LEU A 12 17.01 40.67 -57.51
CA LEU A 12 16.11 39.52 -57.40
C LEU A 12 16.78 38.33 -56.69
N LEU A 13 18.03 38.01 -57.04
CA LEU A 13 18.80 36.93 -56.39
C LEU A 13 19.03 37.21 -54.89
N THR A 14 19.31 38.47 -54.51
CA THR A 14 19.46 38.83 -53.09
C THR A 14 18.12 38.78 -52.33
N ALA A 15 17.02 39.16 -52.97
CA ALA A 15 15.68 39.03 -52.40
C ALA A 15 15.28 37.57 -52.21
N GLU A 16 15.57 36.70 -53.19
CA GLU A 16 15.35 35.26 -53.11
C GLU A 16 16.15 34.64 -51.95
N LYS A 17 17.44 34.99 -51.84
CA LYS A 17 18.29 34.51 -50.74
C LYS A 17 17.74 34.91 -49.37
N ARG A 18 17.36 36.18 -49.19
CA ARG A 18 16.75 36.66 -47.93
C ARG A 18 15.42 35.97 -47.62
N ALA A 19 14.58 35.74 -48.62
CA ALA A 19 13.32 35.03 -48.46
C ALA A 19 13.56 33.57 -48.03
N SER A 20 14.50 32.89 -48.69
CA SER A 20 14.91 31.52 -48.38
C SER A 20 15.46 31.41 -46.95
N GLU A 21 16.35 32.32 -46.56
CA GLU A 21 16.91 32.38 -45.19
C GLU A 21 15.82 32.59 -44.14
N LYS A 22 14.87 33.51 -44.38
CA LYS A 22 13.75 33.77 -43.47
C LYS A 22 12.86 32.54 -43.30
N VAL A 23 12.59 31.80 -44.38
CA VAL A 23 11.81 30.56 -44.33
C VAL A 23 12.58 29.45 -43.60
N ALA A 24 13.89 29.32 -43.86
CA ALA A 24 14.74 28.35 -43.18
C ALA A 24 14.82 28.61 -41.66
N GLU A 25 14.97 29.87 -41.26
CA GLU A 25 14.96 30.28 -39.85
C GLU A 25 13.62 29.96 -39.19
N ALA A 26 12.50 30.27 -39.84
CA ALA A 26 11.16 29.94 -39.34
C ALA A 26 10.98 28.42 -39.16
N ARG A 27 11.44 27.60 -40.12
CA ARG A 27 11.42 26.13 -40.02
C ARG A 27 12.28 25.63 -38.86
N LYS A 28 13.50 26.15 -38.71
CA LYS A 28 14.41 25.81 -37.60
C LYS A 28 13.80 26.17 -36.24
N ARG A 29 13.17 27.34 -36.13
CA ARG A 29 12.48 27.78 -34.91
C ARG A 29 11.29 26.89 -34.57
N LYS A 30 10.49 26.49 -35.57
CA LYS A 30 9.39 25.54 -35.39
C LYS A 30 9.90 24.18 -34.90
N ALA A 31 10.94 23.64 -35.52
CA ALA A 31 11.55 22.38 -35.10
C ALA A 31 12.10 22.44 -33.66
N LYS A 32 12.78 23.54 -33.30
CA LYS A 32 13.27 23.76 -31.94
C LYS A 32 12.13 23.78 -30.92
N ARG A 33 11.04 24.52 -31.19
CA ARG A 33 9.87 24.57 -30.30
C ARG A 33 9.19 23.22 -30.14
N LEU A 34 9.08 22.44 -31.22
CA LEU A 34 8.51 21.08 -31.15
C LEU A 34 9.39 20.14 -30.33
N LYS A 35 10.71 20.23 -30.47
CA LYS A 35 11.64 19.42 -29.68
C LYS A 35 11.56 19.80 -28.19
N GLN A 36 11.60 21.11 -27.90
CA GLN A 36 11.48 21.62 -26.54
C GLN A 36 10.16 21.18 -25.89
N ALA A 37 9.03 21.32 -26.57
CA ALA A 37 7.74 20.86 -26.03
C ALA A 37 7.71 19.36 -25.71
N LYS A 38 8.41 18.53 -26.49
CA LYS A 38 8.55 17.10 -26.19
C LYS A 38 9.43 16.85 -24.97
N GLU A 39 10.55 17.55 -24.86
CA GLU A 39 11.47 17.42 -23.73
C GLU A 39 10.79 17.88 -22.42
N ASP A 40 10.10 19.02 -22.46
CA ASP A 40 9.35 19.56 -21.31
C ASP A 40 8.24 18.60 -20.87
N ALA A 41 7.46 18.04 -21.82
CA ALA A 41 6.42 17.06 -21.50
C ALA A 41 6.99 15.76 -20.89
N LEU A 42 8.14 15.29 -21.39
CA LEU A 42 8.81 14.12 -20.82
C LEU A 42 9.32 14.40 -19.40
N ALA A 43 9.88 15.58 -19.16
CA ALA A 43 10.33 16.00 -17.84
C ALA A 43 9.16 16.07 -16.84
N GLU A 44 8.02 16.61 -17.26
CA GLU A 44 6.81 16.70 -16.43
C GLU A 44 6.23 15.31 -16.11
N ILE A 45 6.20 14.40 -17.08
CA ILE A 45 5.78 13.01 -16.87
C ILE A 45 6.68 12.31 -15.84
N GLU A 46 8.00 12.52 -15.93
CA GLU A 46 8.96 11.90 -15.03
C GLU A 46 8.83 12.43 -13.60
N LEU A 47 8.67 13.75 -13.45
CA LEU A 47 8.38 14.40 -12.17
C LEU A 47 7.10 13.84 -11.55
N PHE A 48 6.02 13.75 -12.34
CA PHE A 48 4.75 13.21 -11.86
C PHE A 48 4.88 11.73 -11.44
N LYS A 49 5.64 10.92 -12.18
CA LYS A 49 5.90 9.53 -11.80
C LYS A 49 6.67 9.45 -10.49
N GLN A 50 7.69 10.27 -10.30
CA GLN A 50 8.48 10.30 -9.06
C GLN A 50 7.63 10.71 -7.86
N GLU A 51 6.80 11.75 -8.00
CA GLU A 51 5.84 12.16 -6.96
C GLU A 51 4.85 11.04 -6.62
N ARG A 52 4.28 10.38 -7.63
CA ARG A 52 3.35 9.27 -7.41
C ARG A 52 4.02 8.07 -6.77
N GLN A 53 5.24 7.74 -7.17
CA GLN A 53 5.99 6.65 -6.56
C GLN A 53 6.37 6.98 -5.11
N ALA A 54 6.77 8.21 -4.81
CA ALA A 54 7.04 8.65 -3.44
C ALA A 54 5.79 8.53 -2.56
N ALA A 55 4.65 9.04 -3.04
CA ALA A 55 3.37 8.91 -2.34
C ALA A 55 2.94 7.45 -2.15
N PHE A 56 3.16 6.60 -3.17
CA PHE A 56 2.89 5.17 -3.06
C PHE A 56 3.77 4.49 -2.01
N ASN A 57 5.08 4.77 -2.02
CA ASN A 57 6.02 4.20 -1.05
C ASN A 57 5.72 4.67 0.38
N GLU A 58 5.29 5.92 0.56
CA GLU A 58 4.87 6.45 1.86
C GLU A 58 3.60 5.74 2.34
N TYR A 59 2.59 5.63 1.47
CA TYR A 59 1.38 4.87 1.76
C TYR A 59 1.69 3.41 2.11
N GLU A 60 2.56 2.76 1.33
CA GLU A 60 3.02 1.40 1.55
C GLU A 60 3.74 1.27 2.90
N LYS A 61 4.62 2.22 3.25
CA LYS A 61 5.33 2.20 4.53
C LYS A 61 4.36 2.34 5.72
N GLU A 62 3.40 3.26 5.63
CA GLU A 62 2.39 3.48 6.67
C GLU A 62 1.48 2.25 6.84
N HIS A 63 1.06 1.62 5.74
CA HIS A 63 0.04 0.57 5.78
C HIS A 63 0.64 -0.85 5.87
N MET A 64 1.77 -1.12 5.21
CA MET A 64 2.44 -2.42 5.30
C MET A 64 3.30 -2.57 6.55
N GLY A 65 3.85 -1.47 7.11
CA GLY A 65 4.50 -1.49 8.43
C GLY A 65 3.58 -2.03 9.54
N SER A 66 2.27 -1.87 9.35
CA SER A 66 1.23 -2.33 10.27
C SER A 66 1.22 -3.84 10.49
N ARG A 67 1.66 -4.70 9.55
CA ARG A 67 1.62 -6.16 9.78
C ARG A 67 2.52 -6.60 10.93
N GLY A 68 3.70 -5.97 11.06
CA GLY A 68 4.61 -6.23 12.17
C GLY A 68 4.07 -5.70 13.50
N ASP A 69 3.45 -4.53 13.49
CA ASP A 69 2.87 -3.92 14.69
C ASP A 69 1.61 -4.66 15.17
N ILE A 70 0.77 -5.14 14.24
CA ILE A 70 -0.39 -5.98 14.55
C ILE A 70 0.08 -7.30 15.16
N ALA A 71 1.09 -7.96 14.60
CA ALA A 71 1.62 -9.20 15.16
C ALA A 71 2.13 -9.00 16.60
N LYS A 72 2.94 -7.96 16.83
CA LYS A 72 3.41 -7.62 18.20
C LYS A 72 2.26 -7.31 19.16
N LYS A 73 1.22 -6.61 18.69
CA LYS A 73 0.04 -6.33 19.50
C LYS A 73 -0.73 -7.60 19.85
N ILE A 74 -0.92 -8.51 18.89
CA ILE A 74 -1.54 -9.82 19.12
C ILE A 74 -0.73 -10.62 20.14
N ASP A 75 0.60 -10.66 20.01
CA ASP A 75 1.47 -11.37 20.95
C ASP A 75 1.37 -10.78 22.36
N SER A 76 1.36 -9.45 22.48
CA SER A 76 1.17 -8.76 23.76
C SER A 76 -0.18 -9.07 24.40
N ASP A 77 -1.28 -8.93 23.65
CA ASP A 77 -2.64 -9.20 24.13
C ASP A 77 -2.80 -10.70 24.51
N THR A 78 -2.14 -11.60 23.77
CA THR A 78 -2.15 -13.03 24.04
C THR A 78 -1.43 -13.34 25.35
N ASN A 79 -0.25 -12.75 25.56
CA ASN A 79 0.52 -12.92 26.80
C ASN A 79 -0.23 -12.38 28.01
N GLU A 80 -0.86 -11.21 27.89
CA GLU A 80 -1.69 -10.64 28.95
C GLU A 80 -2.87 -11.57 29.30
N LYS A 81 -3.59 -12.09 28.30
CA LYS A 81 -4.68 -13.05 28.53
C LYS A 81 -4.22 -14.35 29.17
N LEU A 82 -3.06 -14.87 28.77
CA LEU A 82 -2.47 -16.07 29.38
C LEU A 82 -2.12 -15.83 30.84
N GLN A 83 -1.57 -14.65 31.17
CA GLN A 83 -1.27 -14.28 32.55
C GLN A 83 -2.55 -14.20 33.40
N VAL A 84 -3.57 -13.50 32.91
CA VAL A 84 -4.87 -13.40 33.61
C VAL A 84 -5.51 -14.79 33.81
N MET A 85 -5.41 -15.67 32.81
CA MET A 85 -5.88 -17.05 32.94
C MET A 85 -5.11 -17.82 34.02
N ALA A 86 -3.79 -17.69 34.07
CA ALA A 86 -2.95 -18.35 35.08
C ALA A 86 -3.31 -17.88 36.49
N GLU A 87 -3.42 -16.57 36.71
CA GLU A 87 -3.83 -15.98 38.00
C GLU A 87 -5.23 -16.44 38.43
N ARG A 88 -6.16 -16.56 37.47
CA ARG A 88 -7.51 -17.07 37.73
C ARG A 88 -7.50 -18.55 38.09
N ILE A 89 -6.67 -19.36 37.46
CA ILE A 89 -6.51 -20.78 37.82
C ILE A 89 -5.95 -20.87 39.23
N ASP A 90 -4.86 -20.16 39.54
CA ASP A 90 -4.23 -20.22 40.86
C ASP A 90 -5.17 -19.82 42.00
N SER A 91 -5.97 -18.78 41.79
CA SER A 91 -6.97 -18.32 42.79
C SER A 91 -8.16 -19.28 42.95
N THR A 92 -8.61 -19.92 41.87
CA THR A 92 -9.83 -20.77 41.92
C THR A 92 -9.54 -22.25 42.14
N LYS A 93 -8.31 -22.71 41.89
CA LYS A 93 -7.91 -24.13 41.95
C LYS A 93 -8.31 -24.80 43.25
N ASN A 94 -7.97 -24.19 44.39
CA ASN A 94 -8.24 -24.79 45.71
C ASN A 94 -9.74 -24.87 46.01
N VAL A 95 -10.51 -23.86 45.59
CA VAL A 95 -11.97 -23.83 45.77
C VAL A 95 -12.64 -24.92 44.93
N ILE A 96 -12.23 -25.06 43.66
CA ILE A 96 -12.76 -26.08 42.76
C ILE A 96 -12.40 -27.49 43.25
N LEU A 97 -11.15 -27.70 43.67
CA LEU A 97 -10.70 -28.99 44.21
C LEU A 97 -11.48 -29.38 45.48
N ALA A 98 -11.65 -28.44 46.42
CA ALA A 98 -12.42 -28.68 47.62
C ALA A 98 -13.88 -29.05 47.30
N SER A 99 -14.54 -28.29 46.42
CA SER A 99 -15.92 -28.55 45.99
C SER A 99 -16.04 -29.90 45.27
N LEU A 100 -15.08 -30.26 44.41
CA LEU A 100 -15.10 -31.54 43.70
C LEU A 100 -14.91 -32.72 44.66
N ILE A 101 -13.95 -32.63 45.59
CA ILE A 101 -13.71 -33.66 46.60
C ILE A 101 -14.93 -33.80 47.50
N GLU A 102 -15.50 -32.69 47.98
CA GLU A 102 -16.71 -32.70 48.80
C GLU A 102 -17.88 -33.38 48.07
N HIS A 103 -18.11 -33.04 46.80
CA HIS A 103 -19.20 -33.63 46.03
C HIS A 103 -19.00 -35.13 45.80
N VAL A 104 -17.77 -35.58 45.53
CA VAL A 104 -17.48 -37.00 45.28
C VAL A 104 -17.54 -37.83 46.57
N VAL A 105 -17.06 -37.29 47.70
CA VAL A 105 -16.95 -38.04 48.95
C VAL A 105 -18.27 -38.02 49.74
N THR A 106 -18.99 -36.91 49.74
CA THR A 106 -20.13 -36.69 50.65
C THR A 106 -21.47 -36.97 49.97
N ASN A 107 -21.54 -36.87 48.64
CA ASN A 107 -22.78 -36.92 47.87
C ASN A 107 -23.01 -38.31 47.24
N VAL A 108 -22.85 -39.36 48.05
CA VAL A 108 -23.15 -40.73 47.65
C VAL A 108 -24.67 -40.94 47.76
N ASP A 109 -25.35 -40.90 46.61
CA ASP A 109 -26.79 -41.21 46.48
C ASP A 109 -26.94 -42.61 45.87
N PRO A 110 -26.98 -43.68 46.69
CA PRO A 110 -27.10 -45.04 46.21
C PRO A 110 -28.51 -45.28 45.65
N LYS A 111 -28.64 -45.12 44.34
CA LYS A 111 -29.90 -45.43 43.63
C LYS A 111 -29.97 -46.89 43.24
N LEU A 112 -31.10 -47.51 43.55
CA LEU A 112 -31.44 -48.81 43.00
C LEU A 112 -31.52 -48.70 41.48
N HIS A 113 -30.83 -49.59 40.78
CA HIS A 113 -30.90 -49.62 39.32
C HIS A 113 -32.35 -49.81 38.89
N ARG A 114 -32.81 -49.04 37.88
CA ARG A 114 -34.21 -48.93 37.44
C ARG A 114 -34.91 -50.27 37.21
N ASN A 115 -34.14 -51.32 36.92
CA ASN A 115 -34.64 -52.64 36.54
C ASN A 115 -34.56 -53.68 37.67
N LYS A 116 -34.38 -53.28 38.93
CA LYS A 116 -34.44 -54.24 40.05
C LYS A 116 -35.86 -54.79 40.20
N LEU A 117 -36.03 -56.08 39.93
CA LEU A 117 -37.26 -56.83 40.20
C LEU A 117 -37.29 -57.22 41.68
N LEU A 118 -38.40 -56.93 42.35
CA LEU A 118 -38.65 -57.36 43.73
C LEU A 118 -39.24 -58.77 43.68
N GLU A 119 -38.56 -59.73 44.33
CA GLU A 119 -39.10 -61.07 44.54
C GLU A 119 -40.41 -60.97 45.33
N LYS A 120 -41.50 -61.52 44.78
CA LYS A 120 -42.80 -61.60 45.47
C LYS A 120 -42.76 -62.80 46.42
N ASN A 121 -42.86 -62.53 47.71
CA ASN A 121 -43.28 -63.54 48.70
C ASN A 121 -44.73 -63.95 48.47
#